data_AF-A0A954WAT3-F1
#
_entry.id   AF-A0A954WAT3-F1
#
_cell.length_a   1.000
_cell.length_b   1.000
_cell.length_c   1.000
_cell.angle_alpha   90.00
_cell.angle_beta   90.00
_cell.angle_gamma   90.00
#
_symmetry.space_group_name_H-M   'P 1'
#
loop_
_entity.id
_entity.type
_entity.pdbx_description
1 polymer ?
#
loop_
_entity_poly.entity_id
_entity_poly.type
_entity_poly.pdbx_seq_one_letter_code
_entity_poly.pdbx_strand_id
1 'polypeptide(L)'
;MQRVAVGQETLSVEIQGSGPPLLLVHGFPLDHTMWKHQIEELADQFQVIAPDLRGFGASALAEPHDLSDEPGPSGQAVSAITMEQYA
;
A
#
# COMPACT_ATOMS: atom_id res chain seq x y z
N MET A 1 4.01 5.15 -10.29
CA MET A 1 4.50 4.66 -8.99
C MET A 1 5.34 5.69 -8.25
N GLN A 2 5.02 5.91 -6.98
CA GLN A 2 5.68 6.79 -6.01
C GLN A 2 6.12 5.97 -4.79
N ARG A 3 7.12 6.45 -4.05
CA ARG A 3 7.57 5.83 -2.78
C ARG A 3 7.07 6.67 -1.62
N VAL A 4 6.25 6.09 -0.75
CA VAL A 4 5.61 6.79 0.37
C VAL A 4 6.04 6.17 1.68
N ALA A 5 6.56 6.98 2.59
CA ALA A 5 6.92 6.54 3.95
C ALA A 5 5.64 6.38 4.79
N VAL A 6 5.47 5.22 5.41
CA VAL A 6 4.35 4.89 6.30
C VAL A 6 4.93 4.27 7.57
N GLY A 7 5.00 5.05 8.65
CA GLY A 7 5.71 4.65 9.87
C GLY A 7 7.19 4.36 9.58
N GLN A 8 7.63 3.13 9.85
CA GLN A 8 9.01 2.68 9.60
C GLN A 8 9.19 2.03 8.22
N GLU A 9 8.15 2.02 7.39
CA GLU A 9 8.17 1.34 6.10
C GLU A 9 8.13 2.34 4.95
N THR A 10 8.47 1.87 3.76
CA THR A 10 8.24 2.61 2.53
C THR A 10 7.46 1.75 1.55
N LEU A 11 6.28 2.21 1.15
CA LEU A 11 5.38 1.51 0.23
C LEU A 11 5.48 2.09 -1.18
N SER A 12 5.30 1.22 -2.17
CA SER A 12 5.21 1.59 -3.58
C SER A 12 3.75 1.87 -3.86
N VAL A 13 3.45 3.05 -4.39
CA VAL A 13 2.07 3.54 -4.50
C VAL A 13 1.82 4.05 -5.91
N GLU A 14 0.81 3.51 -6.58
CA GLU A 14 0.28 4.13 -7.81
C GLU A 14 -0.67 5.25 -7.40
N ILE A 15 -0.42 6.45 -7.91
CA ILE A 15 -1.27 7.62 -7.66
C ILE A 15 -1.62 8.23 -9.01
N GLN A 16 -2.91 8.30 -9.32
CA GLN A 16 -3.42 8.88 -10.56
C GLN A 16 -4.64 9.75 -10.30
N GLY A 17 -4.80 10.77 -11.14
CA GLY A 17 -5.96 11.65 -11.07
C GLY A 17 -5.83 12.76 -10.03
N SER A 18 -6.94 13.49 -9.87
CA SER A 18 -7.08 14.60 -8.94
C SER A 18 -8.53 14.66 -8.45
N GLY A 19 -8.74 15.10 -7.21
CA GLY A 19 -10.07 15.13 -6.60
C GLY A 19 -10.05 14.51 -5.20
N PRO A 20 -11.22 14.12 -4.65
CA PRO A 20 -11.27 13.42 -3.37
C PRO A 20 -10.41 12.15 -3.40
N PRO A 21 -9.67 11.84 -2.34
CA PRO A 21 -8.81 10.67 -2.30
C PRO A 21 -9.63 9.37 -2.24
N LEU A 22 -9.24 8.38 -3.03
CA LEU A 22 -9.81 7.03 -3.02
C LEU A 22 -8.69 6.00 -2.88
N LEU A 23 -8.67 5.28 -1.76
CA LEU A 23 -7.70 4.22 -1.48
C LEU A 23 -8.21 2.87 -2.00
N LEU A 24 -7.43 2.20 -2.85
CA LEU A 24 -7.70 0.85 -3.33
C LEU A 24 -6.70 -0.14 -2.70
N VAL A 25 -7.21 -1.02 -1.82
CA VAL A 25 -6.40 -2.04 -1.14
C VAL A 25 -6.53 -3.37 -1.87
N HIS A 26 -5.41 -3.95 -2.30
CA HIS A 26 -5.43 -5.25 -2.98
C HIS A 26 -5.70 -6.41 -2.02
N GLY A 27 -6.21 -7.52 -2.56
CA GLY A 27 -6.34 -8.78 -1.83
C GLY A 27 -5.06 -9.62 -1.87
N PHE A 28 -5.02 -10.71 -1.11
CA PHE A 28 -3.95 -11.69 -1.19
C PHE A 28 -4.16 -12.66 -2.38
N PRO A 29 -3.12 -13.06 -3.14
CA PRO A 29 -1.72 -12.65 -3.11
C PRO A 29 -1.39 -11.61 -4.20
N LEU A 30 -2.32 -10.68 -4.46
CA LEU A 30 -2.22 -9.71 -5.56
C LEU A 30 -1.37 -8.49 -5.18
N ASP A 31 -1.35 -7.50 -6.05
CA ASP A 31 -0.70 -6.20 -5.88
C ASP A 31 -1.56 -5.08 -6.52
N HIS A 32 -1.08 -3.83 -6.56
CA HIS A 32 -1.84 -2.69 -7.11
C HIS A 32 -2.32 -2.89 -8.55
N THR A 33 -1.67 -3.75 -9.36
CA THR A 33 -1.99 -3.93 -10.78
C THR A 33 -3.37 -4.56 -11.00
N MET A 34 -3.94 -5.23 -9.98
CA MET A 34 -5.31 -5.75 -10.05
C MET A 34 -6.36 -4.67 -10.30
N TRP A 35 -6.02 -3.41 -9.97
CA TRP A 35 -6.90 -2.25 -10.08
C TRP A 35 -6.71 -1.45 -11.36
N LYS A 36 -5.90 -1.92 -12.32
CA LYS A 36 -5.56 -1.14 -13.53
C LYS A 36 -6.78 -0.50 -14.20
N HIS A 37 -7.83 -1.28 -14.44
CA HIS A 37 -9.05 -0.79 -15.10
C HIS A 37 -9.84 0.18 -14.21
N GLN A 38 -9.91 -0.06 -12.91
CA GLN A 38 -10.57 0.83 -11.96
C GLN A 38 -9.83 2.16 -11.84
N ILE A 39 -8.49 2.15 -11.86
CA ILE A 39 -7.66 3.35 -11.85
C ILE A 39 -7.91 4.16 -13.13
N GLU A 40 -7.89 3.51 -14.30
CA GLU A 40 -8.16 4.15 -15.59
C GLU A 40 -9.53 4.86 -15.62
N GLU A 41 -10.58 4.22 -15.07
CA GLU A 41 -11.95 4.76 -15.07
C GLU A 41 -12.23 5.81 -13.97
N LEU A 42 -11.56 5.72 -12.82
CA LEU A 42 -11.85 6.56 -11.65
C LEU A 42 -10.93 7.79 -11.53
N ALA A 43 -9.80 7.82 -12.22
CA ALA A 43 -8.82 8.89 -12.14
C ALA A 43 -9.34 10.27 -12.59
N ASP A 44 -10.39 10.31 -13.41
CA ASP A 44 -11.00 11.58 -13.86
C ASP A 44 -11.84 12.24 -12.75
N GLN A 45 -12.21 11.51 -11.70
CA GLN A 45 -13.10 11.97 -10.62
C GLN A 45 -12.43 11.97 -9.25
N PHE A 46 -11.44 11.10 -9.04
CA PHE A 46 -10.77 10.89 -7.76
C PHE A 46 -9.26 10.98 -7.91
N GLN A 47 -8.59 11.32 -6.82
CA GLN A 47 -7.18 10.98 -6.67
C GLN A 47 -7.11 9.52 -6.20
N VAL A 48 -6.91 8.60 -7.14
CA VAL A 48 -6.84 7.17 -6.85
C VAL A 48 -5.46 6.85 -6.30
N ILE A 49 -5.41 6.16 -5.17
CA ILE A 49 -4.20 5.78 -4.44
C ILE A 49 -4.23 4.26 -4.29
N ALA A 50 -3.32 3.54 -4.94
CA ALA A 50 -3.23 2.08 -4.90
C ALA A 50 -1.83 1.65 -4.44
N PRO A 51 -1.64 1.41 -3.13
CA PRO A 51 -0.37 0.93 -2.61
C PRO A 51 -0.21 -0.58 -2.82
N ASP A 52 1.02 -1.00 -3.07
CA ASP A 52 1.47 -2.36 -2.80
C ASP A 52 1.69 -2.51 -1.30
N LEU A 53 0.95 -3.44 -0.66
CA LEU A 53 1.16 -3.74 0.76
C LEU A 53 2.53 -4.38 0.98
N ARG A 54 3.02 -4.35 2.23
CA ARG A 54 4.32 -4.91 2.63
C ARG A 54 4.53 -6.31 2.05
N GLY A 55 5.61 -6.49 1.30
CA GLY A 55 5.99 -7.77 0.70
C GLY A 55 5.26 -8.16 -0.58
N PHE A 56 4.44 -7.27 -1.13
CA PHE A 56 3.76 -7.46 -2.43
C PHE A 56 4.25 -6.44 -3.45
N GLY A 57 4.06 -6.77 -4.74
CA GLY A 57 4.41 -5.90 -5.86
C GLY A 57 5.82 -5.31 -5.74
N ALA A 58 5.90 -3.98 -5.79
CA ALA A 58 7.14 -3.22 -5.66
C ALA A 58 7.45 -2.77 -4.21
N SER A 59 6.69 -3.21 -3.21
CA SER A 59 6.95 -2.96 -1.79
C SER A 59 7.77 -4.09 -1.18
N ALA A 60 8.99 -3.78 -0.73
CA ALA A 60 9.86 -4.73 -0.06
C ALA A 60 9.26 -5.23 1.28
N LEU A 61 9.60 -6.47 1.67
CA LEU A 61 9.55 -6.84 3.08
C LEU A 61 10.65 -6.06 3.80
N ALA A 62 10.34 -5.45 4.94
CA ALA A 62 11.37 -4.90 5.80
C ALA A 62 12.38 -6.01 6.16
N GLU A 63 13.67 -5.66 6.23
CA GLU A 63 14.70 -6.57 6.75
C GLU A 63 14.24 -7.14 8.11
N PRO A 64 14.44 -8.43 8.37
CA PRO A 64 14.14 -9.00 9.68
C PRO A 64 14.85 -8.17 10.75
N HIS A 65 14.08 -7.55 11.67
CA HIS A 65 14.68 -7.12 12.93
C HIS A 65 15.26 -8.38 13.60
N ASP A 66 16.49 -8.26 14.10
CA ASP A 66 17.18 -9.31 14.85
C ASP A 66 16.20 -10.01 15.80
N LEU A 67 15.91 -11.28 15.51
CA LEU A 67 14.87 -12.09 16.17
C LEU A 67 15.30 -12.57 17.56
N SER A 68 16.29 -11.92 18.19
CA SER A 68 16.72 -12.26 19.55
C SER A 68 15.68 -11.94 20.63
N ASP A 69 14.64 -11.18 20.31
CA ASP A 69 13.50 -10.91 21.19
C ASP A 69 12.22 -11.57 20.61
N GLU A 70 11.97 -12.81 21.06
CA GLU A 70 10.75 -13.64 20.94
C GLU A 70 10.18 -13.93 19.52
N PRO A 71 9.61 -15.14 19.29
CA PRO A 71 8.99 -15.49 18.01
C PRO A 71 7.70 -14.69 17.80
N GLY A 72 7.80 -13.54 17.12
CA GLY A 72 6.66 -12.76 16.65
C GLY A 72 5.78 -13.55 15.67
N PRO A 73 4.48 -13.24 15.58
CA PRO A 73 3.50 -14.10 14.94
C PRO A 73 3.80 -14.29 13.45
N SER A 74 4.13 -15.52 13.08
CA SER A 74 4.08 -16.00 11.71
C SER A 74 2.62 -16.02 11.25
N GLY A 75 2.17 -14.92 10.63
CA GLY A 75 0.82 -14.83 10.07
C GLY A 75 0.32 -13.40 9.90
N GLN A 76 0.54 -12.85 8.70
CA GLN A 76 -0.26 -11.81 8.03
C GLN A 76 -0.82 -10.69 8.94
N ALA A 77 0.01 -9.68 9.22
CA ALA A 77 -0.51 -8.38 9.63
C ALA A 77 -0.94 -7.61 8.38
N VAL A 78 -2.24 -7.60 8.07
CA VAL A 78 -2.83 -6.55 7.23
C VAL A 78 -2.81 -5.28 8.08
N SER A 79 -1.73 -4.52 8.03
CA SER A 79 -1.66 -3.24 8.73
C SER A 79 -2.71 -2.31 8.13
N ALA A 80 -3.67 -1.87 8.96
CA ALA A 80 -4.60 -0.83 8.61
C ALA A 80 -3.82 0.46 8.33
N ILE A 81 -3.89 0.97 7.10
CA ILE A 81 -3.36 2.29 6.75
C ILE A 81 -4.37 3.31 7.32
N THR A 82 -4.00 3.99 8.39
CA THR A 82 -4.75 5.15 8.89
C THR A 82 -4.48 6.36 7.99
N MET A 83 -5.55 6.91 7.40
CA MET A 83 -5.52 8.08 6.52
C MET A 83 -5.39 9.38 7.34
N GLU A 84 -4.25 9.62 7.98
CA GLU A 84 -4.05 10.79 8.86
C GLU A 84 -3.13 11.90 8.30
N GLN A 85 -2.72 11.82 7.03
CA GLN A 85 -1.74 12.78 6.46
C GLN A 85 -2.23 13.62 5.28
N TYR A 86 -3.54 13.68 5.02
CA TYR A 86 -4.11 14.51 3.95
C TYR A 86 -5.21 15.44 4.49
N ALA A 87 -4.86 16.30 5.45
CA ALA A 87 -5.66 17.41 5.92
C ALA A 87 -4.93 18.75 5.70
#